data_AF-A0AAV5RSB9-F1
#
_entry.id   AF-A0AAV5RSB9-F1
#
_cell.length_a   1.000
_cell.length_b   1.000
_cell.length_c   1.000
_cell.angle_alpha   90.00
_cell.angle_beta   90.00
_cell.angle_gamma   90.00
#
_symmetry.space_group_name_H-M   'P 1'
#
loop_
_entity.id
_entity.type
_entity.pdbx_description
1 polymer ?
#
loop_
_entity_poly.entity_id
_entity_poly.type
_entity_poly.pdbx_seq_one_letter_code
_entity_poly.pdbx_strand_id
1 'polypeptide(L)'
;MSNVILNYPPLNKDHDKYSVHLLGLREAAIGITDGNTTDTSNENLYSIDTYLKYASSLMEIIHQEPVLLKLLSTDLTVTLINCSTRYSTITTELLQRAYASNDTKSKLWVSAGQEVKKGLGLLQFLQKTLNSKSVGSIHGTTITEQIKRLQLLSQLTVITLSLLKLKHTLSNPMTTKLELETNKISTTASACVFNTKLCIGCLNNAGVLKHQGFINQQLLSFLDGSAFLLMSIDEFKSDETGVSIGMLEQTIKSYSDIIPRSDITQTILSKNDSARSAKETLLKKKDLLKNKMHHTLSKTKNITSKVDSKVSTPKLLPVLDTVLHDFLIPLIQLLRYVYKQTNEKLTFKPVESDINTLKAKLPSGISPNVIGIEWTFENGTLQTIEQSKETSNTSYF
;
A
#
# COMPACT_ATOMS: atom_id res chain seq x y z
N MET A 1 -1.87 -1.22 -6.07
CA MET A 1 -3.19 -0.69 -6.50
C MET A 1 -2.98 0.03 -7.82
N SER A 2 -3.77 -0.25 -8.86
CA SER A 2 -3.63 0.46 -10.15
C SER A 2 -4.25 1.85 -10.05
N ASN A 3 -3.47 2.90 -10.32
CA ASN A 3 -3.98 4.26 -10.47
C ASN A 3 -4.90 4.33 -11.70
N VAL A 4 -5.97 5.12 -11.62
CA VAL A 4 -6.88 5.37 -12.75
C VAL A 4 -6.74 6.84 -13.07
N ILE A 5 -6.09 7.15 -14.19
CA ILE A 5 -6.06 8.49 -14.77
C ILE A 5 -7.22 8.54 -15.78
N LEU A 6 -8.06 9.56 -15.66
CA LEU A 6 -9.21 9.77 -16.54
C LEU A 6 -8.85 10.75 -17.63
N ASN A 7 -9.31 10.46 -18.86
CA ASN A 7 -9.17 11.37 -19.99
C ASN A 7 -10.25 12.44 -19.94
N TYR A 8 -9.89 13.65 -20.36
CA TYR A 8 -10.84 14.74 -20.49
C TYR A 8 -11.83 14.48 -21.62
N PRO A 9 -13.11 14.84 -21.45
CA PRO A 9 -14.08 14.76 -22.54
C PRO A 9 -13.71 15.74 -23.67
N PRO A 10 -14.20 15.52 -24.90
CA PRO A 10 -14.10 16.54 -25.94
C PRO A 10 -14.85 17.80 -25.53
N LEU A 11 -14.30 18.94 -25.93
CA LEU A 11 -14.82 20.26 -25.70
C LEU A 11 -16.18 20.44 -26.41
N ASN A 12 -17.21 20.92 -25.70
CA ASN A 12 -18.55 21.16 -26.26
C ASN A 12 -18.57 22.47 -27.06
N LYS A 13 -19.22 22.49 -28.24
CA LYS A 13 -19.17 23.56 -29.25
C LYS A 13 -19.58 24.98 -28.80
N ASP A 14 -20.05 25.19 -27.57
CA ASP A 14 -20.46 26.49 -27.02
C ASP A 14 -19.25 27.33 -26.52
N HIS A 15 -18.17 27.35 -27.29
CA HIS A 15 -16.84 27.86 -26.90
C HIS A 15 -16.73 29.37 -26.73
N ASP A 16 -17.72 30.14 -27.19
CA ASP A 16 -17.65 31.61 -27.20
C ASP A 16 -17.67 32.23 -25.79
N LYS A 17 -17.82 31.42 -24.73
CA LYS A 17 -17.89 31.88 -23.33
C LYS A 17 -16.65 31.59 -22.48
N TYR A 18 -15.67 30.83 -22.94
CA TYR A 18 -14.48 30.50 -22.15
C TYR A 18 -13.35 31.50 -22.37
N SER A 19 -12.69 31.93 -21.30
CA SER A 19 -11.51 32.79 -21.41
C SER A 19 -10.33 32.01 -22.00
N VAL A 20 -9.46 32.70 -22.73
CA VAL A 20 -8.19 32.14 -23.27
C VAL A 20 -7.35 31.51 -22.14
N HIS A 21 -7.40 32.11 -20.95
CA HIS A 21 -6.72 31.60 -19.76
C HIS A 21 -7.24 30.22 -19.33
N LEU A 22 -8.57 30.02 -19.31
CA LEU A 22 -9.17 28.73 -18.95
C LEU A 22 -8.80 27.64 -19.95
N LEU A 23 -8.82 27.96 -21.25
CA LEU A 23 -8.45 27.02 -22.31
C LEU A 23 -6.97 26.60 -22.18
N GLY A 24 -6.07 27.55 -21.88
CA GLY A 24 -4.66 27.24 -21.63
C GLY A 24 -4.45 26.35 -20.40
N LEU A 25 -5.18 26.57 -19.31
CA LEU A 25 -5.12 25.71 -18.12
C LEU A 25 -5.65 24.30 -18.41
N ARG A 26 -6.70 24.19 -19.23
CA ARG A 26 -7.25 22.91 -19.66
C ARG A 26 -6.25 22.12 -20.52
N GLU A 27 -5.62 22.78 -21.49
CA GLU A 27 -4.58 22.16 -22.33
C GLU A 27 -3.38 21.69 -21.49
N ALA A 28 -2.95 22.48 -20.51
CA ALA A 28 -1.91 22.09 -19.58
C ALA A 28 -2.30 20.83 -18.77
N ALA A 29 -3.53 20.79 -18.25
CA ALA A 29 -4.05 19.63 -17.51
C ALA A 29 -4.14 18.36 -18.39
N ILE A 30 -4.52 18.50 -19.66
CA ILE A 30 -4.51 17.40 -20.65
C ILE A 30 -3.08 16.95 -20.95
N GLY A 31 -2.15 17.88 -21.18
CA GLY A 31 -0.75 17.54 -21.44
C GLY A 31 -0.08 16.74 -20.31
N ILE A 32 -0.47 17.00 -19.05
CA ILE A 32 -0.04 16.22 -17.88
C ILE A 32 -0.66 14.81 -17.84
N THR A 33 -1.86 14.66 -18.40
CA THR A 33 -2.60 13.38 -18.45
C THR A 33 -2.01 12.48 -19.55
N ASP A 34 -1.66 13.06 -20.70
CA ASP A 34 -1.17 12.35 -21.89
C ASP A 34 0.35 12.13 -21.90
N GLY A 35 1.09 12.87 -21.07
CA GLY A 35 2.55 12.75 -20.98
C GLY A 35 3.00 11.43 -20.35
N ASN A 36 3.91 10.71 -21.03
CA ASN A 36 4.77 9.68 -20.41
C ASN A 36 5.79 10.35 -19.48
N THR A 37 5.31 11.01 -18.42
CA THR A 37 6.17 11.62 -17.42
C THR A 37 6.82 10.52 -16.60
N THR A 38 8.14 10.57 -16.48
CA THR A 38 8.85 9.83 -15.43
C THR A 38 8.29 10.31 -14.10
N ASP A 39 7.55 9.49 -13.36
CA ASP A 39 6.89 9.88 -12.11
C ASP A 39 7.91 10.32 -11.04
N THR A 40 8.41 11.55 -11.14
CA THR A 40 9.26 12.18 -10.14
C THR A 40 8.39 12.97 -9.17
N SER A 41 8.79 13.03 -7.91
CA SER A 41 8.07 13.78 -6.87
C SER A 41 7.84 15.25 -7.26
N ASN A 42 8.74 15.86 -8.01
CA ASN A 42 8.62 17.26 -8.45
C ASN A 42 7.58 17.43 -9.57
N GLU A 43 7.55 16.52 -10.54
CA GLU A 43 6.53 16.50 -11.60
C GLU A 43 5.12 16.24 -11.04
N ASN A 44 5.01 15.36 -10.04
CA ASN A 44 3.74 15.12 -9.35
C ASN A 44 3.23 16.37 -8.60
N LEU A 45 4.12 17.14 -7.96
CA LEU A 45 3.75 18.40 -7.31
C LEU A 45 3.31 19.48 -8.32
N TYR A 46 4.05 19.61 -9.43
CA TYR A 46 3.67 20.51 -10.52
C TYR A 46 2.30 20.13 -11.13
N SER A 47 2.06 18.83 -11.27
CA SER A 47 0.78 18.29 -11.75
C SER A 47 -0.37 18.68 -10.83
N ILE A 48 -0.18 18.53 -9.51
CA ILE A 48 -1.17 18.91 -8.50
C ILE A 48 -1.48 20.41 -8.59
N ASP A 49 -0.46 21.26 -8.63
CA ASP A 49 -0.63 22.71 -8.74
C ASP A 49 -1.43 23.08 -10.01
N THR A 50 -1.11 22.47 -11.14
CA THR A 50 -1.81 22.71 -12.41
C THR A 50 -3.28 22.27 -12.35
N TYR A 51 -3.56 21.08 -11.80
CA TYR A 51 -4.94 20.61 -11.62
C TYR A 51 -5.73 21.49 -10.65
N LEU A 52 -5.11 21.95 -9.55
CA LEU A 52 -5.77 22.84 -8.59
C LEU A 52 -6.07 24.22 -9.17
N LYS A 53 -5.15 24.78 -9.98
CA LYS A 53 -5.38 26.04 -10.71
C LYS A 53 -6.55 25.89 -11.67
N TYR A 54 -6.55 24.82 -12.49
CA TYR A 54 -7.65 24.59 -13.41
C TYR A 54 -8.99 24.37 -12.69
N ALA A 55 -9.01 23.55 -11.64
CA ALA A 55 -10.21 23.32 -10.83
C ALA A 55 -10.71 24.62 -10.17
N SER A 56 -9.81 25.48 -9.69
CA SER A 56 -10.17 26.77 -9.10
C SER A 56 -10.84 27.68 -10.13
N SER A 57 -10.29 27.80 -11.35
CA SER A 57 -10.90 28.57 -12.43
C SER A 57 -12.27 28.02 -12.85
N LEU A 58 -12.43 26.69 -12.91
CA LEU A 58 -13.74 26.07 -13.16
C LEU A 58 -14.74 26.40 -12.05
N MET A 59 -14.31 26.32 -10.79
CA MET A 59 -15.15 26.61 -9.63
C MET A 59 -15.54 28.09 -9.56
N GLU A 60 -14.66 29.00 -9.96
CA GLU A 60 -14.95 30.44 -10.06
C GLU A 60 -16.10 30.71 -11.03
N ILE A 61 -16.02 30.14 -12.23
CA ILE A 61 -17.07 30.25 -13.25
C ILE A 61 -18.38 29.64 -12.73
N ILE A 62 -18.32 28.48 -12.07
CA ILE A 62 -19.50 27.83 -11.46
C ILE A 62 -20.07 28.66 -10.30
N HIS A 63 -19.24 29.41 -9.58
CA HIS A 63 -19.68 30.27 -8.49
C HIS A 63 -20.39 31.51 -9.03
N GLN A 64 -19.86 32.12 -10.08
CA GLN A 64 -20.47 33.26 -10.78
C GLN A 64 -21.76 32.87 -11.51
N GLU A 65 -21.76 31.71 -12.19
CA GLU A 65 -22.90 31.18 -12.94
C GLU A 65 -23.22 29.72 -12.54
N PRO A 66 -24.00 29.49 -11.47
CA PRO A 66 -24.30 28.15 -10.95
C PRO A 66 -24.94 27.18 -11.96
N VAL A 67 -25.64 27.71 -12.97
CA VAL A 67 -26.28 26.92 -14.03
C VAL A 67 -25.25 26.16 -14.88
N LEU A 68 -24.02 26.67 -14.99
CA LEU A 68 -22.94 26.04 -15.75
C LEU A 68 -22.36 24.79 -15.10
N LEU A 69 -22.69 24.50 -13.83
CA LEU A 69 -22.18 23.29 -13.16
C LEU A 69 -22.51 22.02 -13.94
N LYS A 70 -23.71 21.91 -14.52
CA LYS A 70 -24.09 20.69 -15.27
C LYS A 70 -23.22 20.47 -16.50
N LEU A 71 -22.74 21.55 -17.12
CA LEU A 71 -21.85 21.52 -18.28
C LEU A 71 -20.41 21.22 -17.86
N LEU A 72 -19.94 21.85 -16.78
CA LEU A 72 -18.54 21.79 -16.33
C LEU A 72 -18.24 20.65 -15.33
N SER A 73 -19.26 19.97 -14.82
CA SER A 73 -19.11 18.95 -13.77
C SER A 73 -18.21 17.79 -14.20
N THR A 74 -18.23 17.42 -15.48
CA THR A 74 -17.39 16.34 -16.00
C THR A 74 -15.90 16.74 -15.98
N ASP A 75 -15.57 17.91 -16.52
CA ASP A 75 -14.19 18.44 -16.50
C ASP A 75 -13.68 18.64 -15.06
N LEU A 76 -14.51 19.18 -14.18
CA LEU A 76 -14.19 19.32 -12.75
C LEU A 76 -13.94 17.95 -12.10
N THR A 77 -14.82 16.98 -12.38
CA THR A 77 -14.70 15.63 -11.81
C THR A 77 -13.42 14.94 -12.27
N VAL A 78 -13.12 14.95 -13.56
CA VAL A 78 -11.88 14.37 -14.13
C VAL A 78 -10.66 15.03 -13.51
N THR A 79 -10.64 16.36 -13.43
CA THR A 79 -9.53 17.13 -12.85
C THR A 79 -9.25 16.75 -11.39
N LEU A 80 -10.30 16.68 -10.56
CA LEU A 80 -10.13 16.38 -9.13
C LEU A 80 -9.81 14.89 -8.88
N ILE A 81 -10.31 13.97 -9.70
CA ILE A 81 -9.91 12.55 -9.65
C ILE A 81 -8.44 12.40 -10.03
N ASN A 82 -7.98 13.03 -11.11
CA ASN A 82 -6.58 12.99 -11.53
C ASN A 82 -5.67 13.63 -10.47
N CYS A 83 -6.07 14.76 -9.88
CA CYS A 83 -5.37 15.38 -8.77
C CYS A 83 -5.25 14.45 -7.55
N SER A 84 -6.34 13.79 -7.15
CA SER A 84 -6.34 12.80 -6.05
C SER A 84 -5.41 11.60 -6.31
N THR A 85 -5.28 11.20 -7.58
CA THR A 85 -4.38 10.13 -8.01
C THR A 85 -2.91 10.54 -7.88
N ARG A 86 -2.58 11.81 -8.15
CA ARG A 86 -1.24 12.35 -7.93
C ARG A 86 -0.89 12.40 -6.44
N TYR A 87 -1.83 12.81 -5.57
CA TYR A 87 -1.65 12.72 -4.10
C TYR A 87 -1.38 11.27 -3.63
N SER A 88 -2.08 10.28 -4.20
CA SER A 88 -1.86 8.85 -3.88
C SER A 88 -0.46 8.38 -4.27
N THR A 89 0.05 8.87 -5.41
CA THR A 89 1.38 8.53 -5.94
C THR A 89 2.47 9.10 -5.02
N ILE A 90 2.40 10.40 -4.71
CA ILE A 90 3.32 11.05 -3.74
C ILE A 90 3.27 10.34 -2.38
N THR A 91 2.08 9.99 -1.90
CA THR A 91 1.92 9.25 -0.63
C THR A 91 2.70 7.94 -0.67
N THR A 92 2.59 7.17 -1.75
CA THR A 92 3.29 5.89 -1.90
C THR A 92 4.81 6.07 -1.92
N GLU A 93 5.31 7.08 -2.64
CA GLU A 93 6.73 7.42 -2.68
C GLU A 93 7.27 7.87 -1.32
N LEU A 94 6.52 8.72 -0.60
CA LEU A 94 6.89 9.16 0.74
C LEU A 94 6.88 8.00 1.72
N LEU A 95 5.89 7.11 1.63
CA LEU A 95 5.78 5.91 2.47
C LEU A 95 6.96 4.97 2.26
N GLN A 96 7.36 4.73 1.01
CA GLN A 96 8.56 3.94 0.69
C GLN A 96 9.82 4.56 1.31
N ARG A 97 10.01 5.87 1.14
CA ARG A 97 11.16 6.59 1.69
C ARG A 97 11.16 6.62 3.23
N ALA A 98 9.98 6.78 3.84
CA ALA A 98 9.81 6.80 5.29
C ALA A 98 10.15 5.44 5.92
N TYR A 99 9.78 4.34 5.25
CA TYR A 99 10.18 3.01 5.71
C TYR A 99 11.69 2.77 5.50
N ALA A 100 12.21 3.15 4.33
CA ALA A 100 13.62 2.97 3.99
C ALA A 100 14.59 3.77 4.88
N SER A 101 14.15 4.91 5.44
CA SER A 101 14.95 5.66 6.42
C SER A 101 15.10 4.94 7.75
N ASN A 102 14.29 3.90 8.00
CA ASN A 102 14.27 3.11 9.23
C ASN A 102 14.14 4.00 10.50
N ASP A 103 13.44 5.14 10.38
CA ASP A 103 13.19 6.10 11.45
C ASP A 103 11.69 6.28 11.69
N THR A 104 11.24 5.83 12.85
CA THR A 104 9.83 5.92 13.30
C THR A 104 9.37 7.35 13.60
N LYS A 105 10.30 8.31 13.74
CA LYS A 105 10.03 9.73 14.01
C LYS A 105 10.19 10.61 12.76
N SER A 106 10.47 10.01 11.61
CA SER A 106 10.65 10.75 10.37
C SER A 106 9.43 11.62 10.04
N LYS A 107 9.66 12.87 9.67
CA LYS A 107 8.61 13.79 9.17
C LYS A 107 7.89 13.24 7.94
N LEU A 108 8.53 12.34 7.19
CA LEU A 108 7.96 11.69 6.00
C LEU A 108 6.67 10.91 6.31
N TRP A 109 6.53 10.33 7.51
CA TRP A 109 5.30 9.67 7.93
C TRP A 109 4.13 10.65 8.03
N VAL A 110 4.39 11.81 8.61
CA VAL A 110 3.41 12.89 8.75
C VAL A 110 3.04 13.44 7.38
N SER A 111 4.04 13.71 6.52
CA SER A 111 3.82 14.18 5.16
C SER A 111 2.99 13.18 4.33
N ALA A 112 3.33 11.89 4.34
CA ALA A 112 2.54 10.87 3.65
C ALA A 112 1.08 10.84 4.15
N GLY A 113 0.88 10.95 5.46
CA GLY A 113 -0.45 11.05 6.07
C GLY A 113 -1.22 12.31 5.69
N GLN A 114 -0.54 13.44 5.50
CA GLN A 114 -1.15 14.70 5.07
C GLN A 114 -1.54 14.64 3.58
N GLU A 115 -0.65 14.17 2.70
CA GLU A 115 -0.92 14.11 1.26
C GLU A 115 -2.10 13.18 0.92
N VAL A 116 -2.20 12.00 1.56
CA VAL A 116 -3.37 11.12 1.36
C VAL A 116 -4.67 11.76 1.85
N LYS A 117 -4.62 12.52 2.96
CA LYS A 117 -5.78 13.22 3.50
C LYS A 117 -6.20 14.41 2.63
N LYS A 118 -5.25 15.12 2.01
CA LYS A 118 -5.53 16.16 1.02
C LYS A 118 -6.30 15.58 -0.16
N GLY A 119 -5.80 14.51 -0.77
CA GLY A 119 -6.48 13.83 -1.88
C GLY A 119 -7.87 13.30 -1.49
N LEU A 120 -8.01 12.71 -0.31
CA LEU A 120 -9.29 12.20 0.20
C LEU A 120 -10.30 13.34 0.39
N GLY A 121 -9.86 14.42 1.02
CA GLY A 121 -10.68 15.60 1.28
C GLY A 121 -11.17 16.27 0.00
N LEU A 122 -10.33 16.29 -1.04
CA LEU A 122 -10.65 16.88 -2.32
C LEU A 122 -11.83 16.15 -3.00
N LEU A 123 -11.83 14.82 -2.94
CA LEU A 123 -12.92 14.01 -3.47
C LEU A 123 -14.20 14.10 -2.62
N GLN A 124 -14.05 14.20 -1.30
CA GLN A 124 -15.19 14.43 -0.39
C GLN A 124 -15.84 15.80 -0.66
N PHE A 125 -15.03 16.84 -0.91
CA PHE A 125 -15.48 18.15 -1.34
C PHE A 125 -16.24 18.09 -2.68
N LEU A 126 -15.68 17.41 -3.68
CA LEU A 126 -16.34 17.21 -4.97
C LEU A 126 -17.70 16.52 -4.80
N GLN A 127 -17.74 15.42 -4.04
CA GLN A 127 -18.96 14.66 -3.79
C GLN A 127 -20.04 15.52 -3.11
N LYS A 128 -19.66 16.31 -2.09
CA LYS A 128 -20.55 17.26 -1.42
C LYS A 128 -21.08 18.33 -2.39
N THR A 129 -20.21 18.86 -3.24
CA THR A 129 -20.55 19.91 -4.22
C THR A 129 -21.54 19.40 -5.28
N LEU A 130 -21.32 18.20 -5.81
CA LEU A 130 -22.23 17.58 -6.78
C LEU A 130 -23.58 17.20 -6.16
N ASN A 131 -23.57 16.59 -4.96
CA ASN A 131 -24.78 16.15 -4.27
C ASN A 131 -25.67 17.33 -3.85
N SER A 132 -25.09 18.37 -3.25
CA SER A 132 -25.84 19.56 -2.81
C SER A 132 -26.56 20.27 -3.95
N LYS A 133 -26.04 20.18 -5.17
CA LYS A 133 -26.64 20.77 -6.37
C LYS A 133 -27.41 19.77 -7.23
N SER A 134 -27.64 18.56 -6.72
CA SER A 134 -28.35 17.46 -7.41
C SER A 134 -27.81 17.16 -8.82
N VAL A 135 -26.51 17.34 -9.02
CA VAL A 135 -25.85 17.06 -10.31
C VAL A 135 -25.33 15.64 -10.28
N GLY A 136 -25.98 14.76 -11.05
CA GLY A 136 -25.46 13.43 -11.31
C GLY A 136 -24.11 13.52 -12.04
N SER A 137 -23.11 12.79 -11.55
CA SER A 137 -21.83 12.61 -12.26
C SER A 137 -21.79 11.23 -12.88
N ILE A 138 -21.43 11.17 -14.16
CA ILE A 138 -21.14 9.91 -14.88
C ILE A 138 -20.01 9.11 -14.19
N HIS A 139 -19.19 9.77 -13.36
CA HIS A 139 -18.10 9.17 -12.60
C HIS A 139 -18.42 9.03 -11.10
N GLY A 140 -19.69 9.10 -10.69
CA GLY A 140 -20.07 9.02 -9.27
C GLY A 140 -19.60 7.74 -8.55
N THR A 141 -19.60 6.61 -9.27
CA THR A 141 -19.02 5.34 -8.80
C THR A 141 -17.51 5.49 -8.63
N THR A 142 -16.81 6.01 -9.64
CA THR A 142 -15.35 6.25 -9.61
C THR A 142 -14.93 7.15 -8.47
N ILE A 143 -15.66 8.22 -8.16
CA ILE A 143 -15.40 9.10 -7.00
C ILE A 143 -15.45 8.29 -5.71
N THR A 144 -16.53 7.53 -5.51
CA THR A 144 -16.74 6.71 -4.32
C THR A 144 -15.64 5.65 -4.17
N GLU A 145 -15.21 5.05 -5.28
CA GLU A 145 -14.16 4.04 -5.30
C GLU A 145 -12.80 4.62 -4.95
N GLN A 146 -12.45 5.79 -5.50
CA GLN A 146 -11.19 6.47 -5.18
C GLN A 146 -11.14 6.95 -3.74
N ILE A 147 -12.26 7.43 -3.17
CA ILE A 147 -12.38 7.73 -1.74
C ILE A 147 -12.02 6.51 -0.89
N LYS A 148 -12.63 5.35 -1.18
CA LYS A 148 -12.36 4.12 -0.42
C LYS A 148 -10.92 3.63 -0.60
N ARG A 149 -10.33 3.81 -1.78
CA ARG A 149 -8.90 3.51 -2.04
C ARG A 149 -7.96 4.37 -1.21
N LEU A 150 -8.22 5.68 -1.13
CA LEU A 150 -7.42 6.61 -0.31
C LEU A 150 -7.55 6.31 1.19
N GLN A 151 -8.76 5.93 1.65
CA GLN A 151 -8.96 5.46 3.02
C GLN A 151 -8.14 4.20 3.32
N LEU A 152 -8.13 3.24 2.39
CA LEU A 152 -7.33 2.02 2.52
C LEU A 152 -5.83 2.32 2.50
N LEU A 153 -5.36 3.20 1.61
CA LEU A 153 -3.97 3.64 1.56
C LEU A 153 -3.55 4.30 2.88
N SER A 154 -4.41 5.13 3.47
CA SER A 154 -4.17 5.73 4.78
C SER A 154 -4.05 4.67 5.90
N GLN A 155 -4.90 3.63 5.88
CA GLN A 155 -4.78 2.51 6.83
C GLN A 155 -3.47 1.73 6.64
N LEU A 156 -3.03 1.52 5.39
CA LEU A 156 -1.74 0.88 5.10
C LEU A 156 -0.55 1.70 5.57
N THR A 157 -0.61 3.03 5.51
CA THR A 157 0.41 3.91 6.11
C THR A 157 0.54 3.67 7.62
N VAL A 158 -0.58 3.56 8.33
CA VAL A 158 -0.59 3.27 9.79
C VAL A 158 -0.03 1.89 10.08
N ILE A 159 -0.45 0.86 9.34
CA ILE A 159 0.06 -0.51 9.49
C ILE A 159 1.56 -0.55 9.25
N THR A 160 2.05 0.07 8.17
CA THR A 160 3.48 0.08 7.81
C THR A 160 4.33 0.71 8.92
N LEU A 161 3.90 1.86 9.46
CA LEU A 161 4.58 2.49 10.59
C LEU A 161 4.52 1.63 11.85
N SER A 162 3.38 0.98 12.12
CA SER A 162 3.23 0.13 13.31
C SER A 162 4.12 -1.11 13.23
N LEU A 163 4.24 -1.72 12.04
CA LEU A 163 5.17 -2.82 11.78
C LEU A 163 6.63 -2.37 11.90
N LEU A 164 6.99 -1.16 11.46
CA LEU A 164 8.34 -0.63 11.67
C LEU A 164 8.63 -0.45 13.17
N LYS A 165 7.70 0.11 13.95
CA LYS A 165 7.83 0.22 15.42
C LYS A 165 7.97 -1.15 16.08
N LEU A 166 7.21 -2.14 15.62
CA LEU A 166 7.31 -3.51 16.10
C LEU A 166 8.67 -4.12 15.74
N LYS A 167 9.17 -3.93 14.51
CA LYS A 167 10.52 -4.32 14.09
C LYS A 167 11.57 -3.77 15.04
N HIS A 168 11.55 -2.48 15.36
CA HIS A 168 12.49 -1.88 16.30
C HIS A 168 12.39 -2.46 17.71
N THR A 169 11.19 -2.86 18.15
CA THR A 169 10.97 -3.46 19.46
C THR A 169 11.53 -4.90 19.53
N LEU A 170 11.43 -5.63 18.42
CA LEU A 170 11.92 -7.00 18.26
C LEU A 170 13.38 -7.10 17.81
N SER A 171 14.00 -5.98 17.45
CA SER A 171 15.38 -5.94 17.00
C SER A 171 16.30 -5.53 18.14
N ASN A 172 17.46 -6.18 18.23
CA ASN A 172 18.51 -5.74 19.12
C ASN A 172 19.02 -4.36 18.67
N PRO A 173 19.07 -3.35 19.57
CA PRO A 173 19.47 -1.99 19.22
C PRO A 173 20.91 -1.88 18.66
N MET A 174 21.79 -2.81 19.03
CA MET A 174 23.21 -2.81 18.67
C MET A 174 23.48 -3.61 17.39
N THR A 175 22.78 -4.73 17.20
CA THR A 175 23.03 -5.63 16.06
C THR A 175 22.01 -5.50 14.94
N THR A 176 20.89 -4.82 15.18
CA THR A 176 19.71 -4.70 14.29
C THR A 176 19.10 -6.04 13.87
N LYS A 177 19.55 -7.15 14.46
CA LYS A 177 19.00 -8.49 14.23
C LYS A 177 17.78 -8.70 15.09
N LEU A 178 16.83 -9.48 14.57
CA LEU A 178 15.66 -9.90 15.34
C LEU A 178 16.10 -10.81 16.48
N GLU A 179 15.75 -10.43 17.70
CA GLU A 179 16.03 -11.19 18.92
C GLU A 179 14.75 -11.25 19.75
N LEU A 180 14.26 -12.47 19.97
CA LEU A 180 13.12 -12.70 20.86
C LEU A 180 13.64 -12.74 22.31
N GLU A 181 13.75 -11.57 22.95
CA GLU A 181 14.07 -11.52 24.38
C GLU A 181 12.86 -12.01 25.20
N THR A 182 13.00 -13.15 25.88
CA THR A 182 11.96 -13.76 26.71
C THR A 182 11.40 -12.82 27.77
N ASN A 183 12.23 -11.91 28.31
CA ASN A 183 11.82 -10.94 29.33
C ASN A 183 10.90 -9.82 28.79
N LYS A 184 10.81 -9.62 27.47
CA LYS A 184 9.95 -8.61 26.82
C LYS A 184 8.80 -9.23 26.02
N ILE A 185 8.56 -10.53 26.16
CA ILE A 185 7.55 -11.22 25.35
C ILE A 185 6.13 -10.72 25.65
N SER A 186 5.87 -10.27 26.89
CA SER A 186 4.57 -9.77 27.31
C SER A 186 4.19 -8.45 26.63
N THR A 187 5.10 -7.47 26.59
CA THR A 187 4.92 -6.18 25.93
C THR A 187 4.91 -6.32 24.41
N THR A 188 5.77 -7.20 23.88
CA THR A 188 5.81 -7.56 22.46
C THR A 188 4.49 -8.16 22.00
N ALA A 189 3.93 -9.11 22.74
CA ALA A 189 2.66 -9.75 22.40
C ALA A 189 1.51 -8.73 22.36
N SER A 190 1.42 -7.82 23.33
CA SER A 190 0.41 -6.76 23.32
C SER A 190 0.52 -5.86 22.08
N ALA A 191 1.76 -5.51 21.67
CA ALA A 191 1.99 -4.77 20.44
C ALA A 191 1.62 -5.58 19.18
N CYS A 192 1.87 -6.89 19.18
CA CYS A 192 1.47 -7.79 18.11
C CYS A 192 -0.06 -7.88 17.99
N VAL A 193 -0.78 -8.06 19.10
CA VAL A 193 -2.26 -8.07 19.13
C VAL A 193 -2.83 -6.77 18.59
N PHE A 194 -2.26 -5.61 18.97
CA PHE A 194 -2.67 -4.33 18.40
C PHE A 194 -2.48 -4.28 16.87
N ASN A 195 -1.31 -4.71 16.38
CA ASN A 195 -1.03 -4.77 14.94
C ASN A 195 -1.95 -5.77 14.21
N THR A 196 -2.28 -6.90 14.82
CA THR A 196 -3.27 -7.86 14.30
C THR A 196 -4.61 -7.18 14.10
N LYS A 197 -5.11 -6.45 15.10
CA LYS A 197 -6.39 -5.74 15.00
C LYS A 197 -6.40 -4.75 13.84
N LEU A 198 -5.29 -4.03 13.62
CA LEU A 198 -5.15 -3.14 12.46
C LEU A 198 -5.17 -3.90 11.13
N CYS A 199 -4.45 -5.01 11.02
CA CYS A 199 -4.43 -5.85 9.82
C CYS A 199 -5.81 -6.41 9.49
N ILE A 200 -6.54 -6.92 10.49
CA ILE A 200 -7.91 -7.44 10.32
C ILE A 200 -8.88 -6.30 9.95
N GLY A 201 -8.79 -5.14 10.60
CA GLY A 201 -9.63 -3.99 10.25
C GLY A 201 -9.44 -3.56 8.79
N CYS A 202 -8.18 -3.50 8.36
CA CYS A 202 -7.82 -3.21 6.97
C CYS A 202 -8.29 -4.32 6.01
N LEU A 203 -8.15 -5.60 6.39
CA LEU A 203 -8.62 -6.75 5.61
C LEU A 203 -10.13 -6.72 5.41
N ASN A 204 -10.90 -6.40 6.45
CA ASN A 204 -12.36 -6.29 6.37
C ASN A 204 -12.78 -5.19 5.40
N ASN A 205 -12.14 -4.02 5.50
CA ASN A 205 -12.40 -2.90 4.58
C ASN A 205 -12.03 -3.25 3.13
N ALA A 206 -10.89 -3.92 2.93
CA ALA A 206 -10.47 -4.38 1.62
C ALA A 206 -11.39 -5.49 1.06
N GLY A 207 -11.93 -6.37 1.92
CA GLY A 207 -12.85 -7.44 1.56
C GLY A 207 -14.17 -6.93 0.99
N VAL A 208 -14.73 -5.86 1.58
CA VAL A 208 -15.96 -5.19 1.06
C VAL A 208 -15.73 -4.61 -0.35
N LEU A 209 -14.48 -4.28 -0.70
CA LEU A 209 -14.10 -3.72 -2.00
C LEU A 209 -13.79 -4.77 -3.07
N LYS A 210 -13.70 -6.07 -2.72
CA LYS A 210 -13.23 -7.15 -3.61
C LYS A 210 -14.10 -7.33 -4.85
N HIS A 211 -15.40 -7.09 -4.73
CA HIS A 211 -16.36 -7.22 -5.84
C HIS A 211 -16.18 -6.17 -6.94
N GLN A 212 -15.33 -5.18 -6.72
CA GLN A 212 -15.16 -4.05 -7.65
C GLN A 212 -13.80 -4.07 -8.39
N GLY A 213 -13.03 -5.16 -8.30
CA GLY A 213 -11.78 -5.33 -9.08
C GLY A 213 -10.58 -4.48 -8.62
N PHE A 214 -10.71 -3.69 -7.55
CA PHE A 214 -9.69 -2.73 -7.12
C PHE A 214 -8.61 -3.29 -6.19
N ILE A 215 -8.94 -4.32 -5.43
CA ILE A 215 -8.07 -4.95 -4.43
C ILE A 215 -7.49 -6.21 -5.03
N ASN A 216 -6.15 -6.31 -5.07
CA ASN A 216 -5.52 -7.54 -5.53
C ASN A 216 -5.54 -8.61 -4.43
N GLN A 217 -5.47 -9.86 -4.86
CA GLN A 217 -5.42 -11.00 -3.93
C GLN A 217 -4.16 -10.93 -3.04
N GLN A 218 -3.02 -10.43 -3.54
CA GLN A 218 -1.77 -10.37 -2.77
C GLN A 218 -1.88 -9.46 -1.53
N LEU A 219 -2.65 -8.37 -1.58
CA LEU A 219 -2.88 -7.47 -0.45
C LEU A 219 -3.72 -8.17 0.62
N LEU A 220 -4.76 -8.90 0.20
CA LEU A 220 -5.57 -9.69 1.12
C LEU A 220 -4.72 -10.77 1.80
N SER A 221 -3.90 -11.48 1.01
CA SER A 221 -2.99 -12.51 1.52
C SER A 221 -1.90 -11.92 2.43
N PHE A 222 -1.42 -10.69 2.16
CA PHE A 222 -0.48 -9.97 3.01
C PHE A 222 -1.12 -9.64 4.38
N LEU A 223 -2.33 -9.09 4.39
CA LEU A 223 -3.02 -8.69 5.61
C LEU A 223 -3.43 -9.91 6.45
N ASP A 224 -3.95 -10.95 5.80
CA ASP A 224 -4.34 -12.21 6.44
C ASP A 224 -3.13 -12.94 7.04
N GLY A 225 -2.04 -13.09 6.27
CA GLY A 225 -0.80 -13.69 6.76
C GLY A 225 -0.17 -12.88 7.90
N SER A 226 -0.19 -11.54 7.81
CA SER A 226 0.29 -10.67 8.89
C SER A 226 -0.52 -10.85 10.16
N ALA A 227 -1.85 -10.99 10.06
CA ALA A 227 -2.71 -11.20 11.22
C ALA A 227 -2.38 -12.52 11.94
N PHE A 228 -2.25 -13.64 11.22
CA PHE A 228 -1.89 -14.92 11.81
C PHE A 228 -0.47 -14.91 12.41
N LEU A 229 0.50 -14.30 11.72
CA LEU A 229 1.88 -14.19 12.20
C LEU A 229 1.97 -13.47 13.53
N LEU A 230 1.28 -12.34 13.65
CA LEU A 230 1.33 -11.53 14.85
C LEU A 230 0.58 -12.19 16.01
N MET A 231 -0.54 -12.86 15.74
CA MET A 231 -1.25 -13.63 16.77
C MET A 231 -0.48 -14.85 17.25
N SER A 232 0.34 -15.48 16.42
CA SER A 232 1.12 -16.65 16.84
C SER A 232 2.02 -16.32 18.04
N ILE A 233 2.51 -15.09 18.13
CA ILE A 233 3.36 -14.59 19.23
C ILE A 233 2.57 -14.50 20.54
N ASP A 234 1.31 -14.08 20.49
CA ASP A 234 0.45 -13.98 21.68
C ASP A 234 0.00 -15.35 22.19
N GLU A 235 -0.34 -16.27 21.28
CA GLU A 235 -0.62 -17.66 21.63
C GLU A 235 0.63 -18.35 22.20
N PHE A 236 1.82 -18.01 21.68
CA PHE A 236 3.08 -18.60 22.17
C PHE A 236 3.38 -18.12 23.59
N LYS A 237 3.11 -16.84 23.88
CA LYS A 237 3.17 -16.28 25.24
C LYS A 237 2.19 -16.96 26.19
N SER A 238 1.04 -17.43 25.69
CA SER A 238 0.01 -18.11 26.47
C SER A 238 0.28 -19.61 26.62
N ASP A 239 1.50 -20.06 26.34
CA ASP A 239 1.95 -21.46 26.32
C ASP A 239 1.17 -22.37 25.35
N GLU A 240 0.43 -21.82 24.39
CA GLU A 240 -0.29 -22.56 23.34
C GLU A 240 0.58 -22.81 22.11
N THR A 241 1.77 -23.40 22.32
CA THR A 241 2.79 -23.58 21.27
C THR A 241 2.28 -24.33 20.03
N GLY A 242 1.39 -25.32 20.21
CA GLY A 242 0.77 -26.06 19.10
C GLY A 242 -0.10 -25.19 18.20
N VAL A 243 -0.86 -24.25 18.80
CA VAL A 243 -1.67 -23.26 18.09
C VAL A 243 -0.77 -22.23 17.40
N SER A 244 0.30 -21.77 18.08
CA SER A 244 1.27 -20.84 17.49
C SER A 244 1.94 -21.41 16.24
N ILE A 245 2.29 -22.70 16.25
CA ILE A 245 2.83 -23.38 15.07
C ILE A 245 1.78 -23.44 13.95
N GLY A 246 0.54 -23.80 14.26
CA GLY A 246 -0.57 -23.81 13.29
C GLY A 246 -0.81 -22.45 12.63
N MET A 247 -0.83 -21.37 13.42
CA MET A 247 -0.94 -20.00 12.91
C MET A 247 0.24 -19.61 12.01
N LEU A 248 1.45 -20.07 12.34
CA LEU A 248 2.63 -19.82 11.53
C LEU A 248 2.60 -20.59 10.19
N GLU A 249 2.08 -21.81 10.17
CA GLU A 249 1.86 -22.56 8.94
C GLU A 249 0.80 -21.90 8.05
N GLN A 250 -0.28 -21.40 8.64
CA GLN A 250 -1.30 -20.64 7.93
C GLN A 250 -0.72 -19.33 7.36
N THR A 251 0.16 -18.64 8.10
CA THR A 251 0.90 -17.48 7.60
C THR A 251 1.70 -17.81 6.33
N ILE A 252 2.47 -18.90 6.36
CA ILE A 252 3.26 -19.35 5.21
C ILE A 252 2.37 -19.66 4.02
N LYS A 253 1.20 -20.27 4.25
CA LYS A 253 0.20 -20.53 3.21
C LYS A 253 -0.34 -19.23 2.62
N SER A 254 -0.72 -18.25 3.43
CA SER A 254 -1.22 -16.97 2.92
C SER A 254 -0.13 -16.23 2.12
N TYR A 255 1.12 -16.18 2.60
CA TYR A 255 2.21 -15.54 1.85
C TYR A 255 2.65 -16.28 0.59
N SER A 256 2.29 -17.55 0.43
CA SER A 256 2.61 -18.31 -0.78
C SER A 256 1.91 -17.78 -2.05
N ASP A 257 0.85 -16.98 -1.90
CA ASP A 257 0.19 -16.24 -2.99
C ASP A 257 1.02 -15.05 -3.51
N ILE A 258 2.03 -14.63 -2.74
CA ILE A 258 2.87 -13.46 -3.00
C ILE A 258 4.27 -13.89 -3.42
N ILE A 259 4.88 -14.80 -2.65
CA ILE A 259 6.28 -15.23 -2.77
C ILE A 259 6.34 -16.77 -2.70
N PRO A 260 7.22 -17.45 -3.46
CA PRO A 260 7.41 -18.89 -3.34
C PRO A 260 7.68 -19.36 -1.91
N ARG A 261 7.04 -20.47 -1.51
CA ARG A 261 7.20 -21.07 -0.17
C ARG A 261 8.66 -21.38 0.19
N SER A 262 9.50 -21.67 -0.82
CA SER A 262 10.95 -21.87 -0.64
C SER A 262 11.61 -20.68 0.04
N ASP A 263 11.26 -19.47 -0.36
CA ASP A 263 11.96 -18.25 0.04
C ASP A 263 11.55 -17.82 1.47
N ILE A 264 10.35 -18.24 1.88
CA ILE A 264 9.83 -18.04 3.24
C ILE A 264 10.47 -19.06 4.21
N THR A 265 10.61 -20.31 3.78
CA THR A 265 10.97 -21.44 4.67
C THR A 265 12.46 -21.77 4.70
N GLN A 266 13.25 -21.31 3.73
CA GLN A 266 14.70 -21.50 3.71
C GLN A 266 15.39 -20.59 4.72
N THR A 267 16.03 -21.18 5.73
CA THR A 267 16.93 -20.46 6.64
C THR A 267 18.35 -20.48 6.10
N ILE A 268 19.18 -19.49 6.44
CA ILE A 268 20.63 -19.51 6.14
C ILE A 268 21.29 -20.79 6.69
N LEU A 269 20.76 -21.34 7.80
CA LEU A 269 21.18 -22.62 8.39
C LEU A 269 20.85 -23.84 7.52
N SER A 270 19.73 -23.84 6.79
CA SER A 270 19.34 -24.94 5.90
C SER A 270 20.22 -25.08 4.64
N LYS A 271 21.03 -24.06 4.31
CA LYS A 271 22.04 -24.19 3.24
C LYS A 271 23.15 -25.18 3.61
N ASN A 272 23.44 -25.40 4.89
CA ASN A 272 24.46 -26.36 5.30
C ASN A 272 24.00 -27.83 5.20
N ASP A 273 22.70 -28.11 5.28
CA ASP A 273 22.17 -29.47 5.04
C ASP A 273 22.18 -29.82 3.55
N SER A 274 22.08 -28.81 2.67
CA SER A 274 22.20 -29.01 1.22
C SER A 274 23.62 -29.36 0.75
N ALA A 275 24.66 -29.13 1.57
CA ALA A 275 26.01 -29.61 1.29
C ALA A 275 26.13 -31.14 1.45
N ARG A 276 25.25 -31.75 2.25
CA ARG A 276 25.17 -33.21 2.40
C ARG A 276 24.43 -33.87 1.23
N SER A 277 23.36 -33.25 0.71
CA SER A 277 22.66 -33.74 -0.49
C SER A 277 23.35 -33.40 -1.82
N ALA A 278 24.23 -32.38 -1.84
CA ALA A 278 25.08 -32.10 -2.99
C ALA A 278 26.11 -33.23 -3.24
N LYS A 279 26.57 -33.94 -2.20
CA LYS A 279 27.42 -35.14 -2.36
C LYS A 279 26.65 -36.31 -2.98
N GLU A 280 25.38 -36.51 -2.63
CA GLU A 280 24.54 -37.56 -3.24
C GLU A 280 24.16 -37.24 -4.70
N THR A 281 23.92 -35.96 -5.01
CA THR A 281 23.62 -35.54 -6.39
C THR A 281 24.87 -35.52 -7.29
N LEU A 282 26.06 -35.28 -6.73
CA LEU A 282 27.35 -35.36 -7.44
C LEU A 282 27.76 -36.80 -7.76
N LEU A 283 27.42 -37.76 -6.90
CA LEU A 283 27.63 -39.18 -7.18
C LEU A 283 26.75 -39.67 -8.34
N LYS A 284 25.50 -39.20 -8.43
CA LYS A 284 24.59 -39.55 -9.55
C LYS A 284 24.89 -38.81 -10.86
N LYS A 285 25.56 -37.65 -10.82
CA LYS A 285 25.96 -36.90 -12.03
C LYS A 285 27.23 -37.42 -12.70
N LYS A 286 28.05 -38.22 -12.00
CA LYS A 286 29.26 -38.81 -12.59
C LYS A 286 28.95 -39.91 -13.61
N ASP A 287 27.81 -40.59 -13.48
CA ASP A 287 27.35 -41.62 -14.44
C ASP A 287 26.72 -41.03 -15.70
N LEU A 288 26.20 -39.80 -15.64
CA LEU A 288 25.55 -39.13 -16.78
C LEU A 288 26.51 -38.30 -17.65
N LEU A 289 27.74 -38.07 -17.18
CA LEU A 289 28.75 -37.24 -17.86
C LEU A 289 29.65 -38.02 -18.85
N LYS A 290 29.45 -39.33 -19.02
CA LYS A 290 30.17 -40.12 -20.05
C LYS A 290 29.53 -40.09 -21.44
N ASN A 291 28.31 -39.57 -21.62
CA ASN A 291 27.56 -39.75 -22.88
C ASN A 291 27.19 -38.49 -23.68
N LYS A 292 27.68 -37.28 -23.35
CA LYS A 292 27.34 -36.07 -24.13
C LYS A 292 28.49 -35.10 -24.32
N MET A 293 29.60 -35.59 -24.87
CA MET A 293 30.72 -34.75 -25.32
C MET A 293 30.88 -34.82 -26.85
N HIS A 294 29.82 -34.48 -27.59
CA HIS A 294 29.93 -34.06 -28.98
C HIS A 294 28.85 -33.01 -29.25
N HIS A 295 29.23 -31.74 -29.05
CA HIS A 295 28.95 -30.59 -29.93
C HIS A 295 29.21 -29.29 -29.16
N THR A 296 30.45 -28.78 -29.32
CA THR A 296 30.77 -27.38 -29.71
C THR A 296 29.80 -26.29 -29.23
N LEU A 297 30.15 -25.47 -28.22
CA LEU A 297 30.88 -24.17 -28.38
C LEU A 297 30.59 -23.53 -29.75
N SER A 298 29.94 -22.37 -29.89
CA SER A 298 30.27 -21.10 -29.25
C SER A 298 29.37 -19.99 -29.82
N LYS A 299 28.92 -19.04 -28.99
CA LYS A 299 29.09 -17.58 -29.17
C LYS A 299 28.29 -16.78 -28.15
N THR A 300 29.06 -15.97 -27.43
CA THR A 300 28.74 -14.98 -26.41
C THR A 300 28.24 -13.67 -27.02
N LYS A 301 27.61 -12.83 -26.16
CA LYS A 301 27.25 -11.41 -26.31
C LYS A 301 25.93 -11.07 -27.03
N ASN A 302 24.88 -10.77 -26.25
CA ASN A 302 24.58 -9.41 -25.81
C ASN A 302 23.35 -9.39 -24.89
N ILE A 303 23.53 -8.79 -23.71
CA ILE A 303 22.48 -8.48 -22.74
C ILE A 303 21.77 -7.23 -23.27
N THR A 304 20.59 -7.43 -23.84
CA THR A 304 19.57 -6.39 -23.98
C THR A 304 18.28 -7.01 -23.49
N SER A 305 17.84 -6.56 -22.31
CA SER A 305 16.56 -6.90 -21.70
C SER A 305 15.42 -6.56 -22.65
N LYS A 306 14.88 -7.59 -23.30
CA LYS A 306 13.57 -7.49 -23.94
C LYS A 306 12.54 -7.30 -22.84
N VAL A 307 11.93 -6.11 -22.87
CA VAL A 307 10.68 -5.79 -22.18
C VAL A 307 9.62 -6.68 -22.80
N ASP A 308 9.39 -7.85 -22.19
CA ASP A 308 8.18 -8.61 -22.44
C ASP A 308 7.03 -7.86 -21.76
N SER A 309 6.19 -7.25 -22.59
CA SER A 309 4.87 -6.73 -22.25
C SER A 309 3.96 -7.88 -21.83
N LYS A 310 4.19 -8.44 -20.64
CA LYS A 310 3.17 -9.21 -19.94
C LYS A 310 2.27 -8.23 -19.22
N VAL A 311 0.99 -8.29 -19.53
CA VAL A 311 -0.13 -7.69 -18.78
C VAL A 311 0.22 -7.78 -17.29
N SER A 312 0.54 -6.64 -16.69
CA SER A 312 1.04 -6.56 -15.32
C SER A 312 -0.05 -7.10 -14.40
N THR A 313 0.13 -8.31 -13.88
CA THR A 313 -0.64 -8.74 -12.72
C THR A 313 -0.47 -7.65 -11.65
N PRO A 314 -1.55 -7.21 -11.00
CA PRO A 314 -1.44 -6.14 -10.02
C PRO A 314 -0.49 -6.61 -8.92
N LYS A 315 0.65 -5.94 -8.79
CA LYS A 315 1.67 -6.25 -7.78
C LYS A 315 1.31 -5.62 -6.44
N LEU A 316 1.77 -6.25 -5.36
CA LEU A 316 1.75 -5.69 -4.01
C LEU A 316 2.40 -4.29 -4.02
N LEU A 317 1.94 -3.41 -3.12
CA LEU A 317 2.54 -2.07 -2.98
C LEU A 317 4.04 -2.22 -2.64
N PRO A 318 4.96 -1.49 -3.30
CA PRO A 318 6.41 -1.69 -3.13
C PRO A 318 6.89 -1.64 -1.66
N VAL A 319 6.28 -0.77 -0.85
CA VAL A 319 6.64 -0.66 0.57
C VAL A 319 6.22 -1.87 1.38
N LEU A 320 5.07 -2.48 1.06
CA LEU A 320 4.61 -3.70 1.74
C LEU A 320 5.48 -4.89 1.33
N ASP A 321 5.92 -4.93 0.07
CA ASP A 321 6.90 -5.91 -0.40
C ASP A 321 8.24 -5.74 0.32
N THR A 322 8.68 -4.49 0.53
CA THR A 322 9.87 -4.18 1.32
C THR A 322 9.71 -4.67 2.77
N VAL A 323 8.59 -4.35 3.43
CA VAL A 323 8.27 -4.80 4.80
C VAL A 323 8.27 -6.32 4.91
N LEU A 324 7.74 -7.01 3.91
CA LEU A 324 7.66 -8.46 3.87
C LEU A 324 9.06 -9.08 3.90
N HIS A 325 9.97 -8.61 3.06
CA HIS A 325 11.33 -9.13 2.96
C HIS A 325 12.26 -8.68 4.10
N ASP A 326 12.15 -7.42 4.52
CA ASP A 326 13.03 -6.81 5.52
C ASP A 326 12.66 -7.19 6.96
N PHE A 327 11.38 -7.50 7.24
CA PHE A 327 10.92 -7.77 8.59
C PHE A 327 10.12 -9.07 8.74
N LEU A 328 9.03 -9.25 7.99
CA LEU A 328 8.06 -10.32 8.30
C LEU A 328 8.60 -11.72 7.95
N ILE A 329 9.33 -11.88 6.84
CA ILE A 329 9.97 -13.16 6.49
C ILE A 329 11.05 -13.53 7.51
N PRO A 330 12.03 -12.66 7.84
CA PRO A 330 12.98 -12.92 8.92
C PRO A 330 12.30 -13.29 10.24
N LEU A 331 11.19 -12.65 10.59
CA LEU A 331 10.42 -12.95 11.79
C LEU A 331 9.79 -14.35 11.72
N ILE A 332 9.18 -14.75 10.60
CA ILE A 332 8.65 -16.11 10.40
C ILE A 332 9.75 -17.15 10.61
N GLN A 333 10.92 -16.93 10.02
CA GLN A 333 12.05 -17.85 10.13
C GLN A 333 12.52 -18.02 11.58
N LEU A 334 12.64 -16.91 12.32
CA LEU A 334 13.00 -16.91 13.73
C LEU A 334 11.95 -17.64 14.57
N LEU A 335 10.67 -17.27 14.45
CA LEU A 335 9.59 -17.87 15.23
C LEU A 335 9.42 -19.36 14.94
N ARG A 336 9.57 -19.77 13.68
CA ARG A 336 9.51 -21.19 13.30
C ARG A 336 10.57 -22.01 14.00
N TYR A 337 11.79 -21.48 14.10
CA TYR A 337 12.86 -22.14 14.84
C TYR A 337 12.54 -22.20 16.34
N VAL A 338 12.14 -21.07 16.94
CA VAL A 338 11.85 -20.98 18.38
C VAL A 338 10.68 -21.89 18.77
N TYR A 339 9.53 -21.79 18.09
CA TYR A 339 8.34 -22.58 18.42
C TYR A 339 8.59 -24.08 18.28
N LYS A 340 9.30 -24.50 17.21
CA LYS A 340 9.63 -25.91 17.00
C LYS A 340 10.54 -26.44 18.11
N GLN A 341 11.59 -25.70 18.46
CA GLN A 341 12.50 -26.08 19.54
C GLN A 341 11.78 -26.16 20.90
N THR A 342 10.90 -25.20 21.19
CA THR A 342 10.09 -25.19 22.43
C THR A 342 9.10 -26.35 22.46
N ASN A 343 8.39 -26.63 21.35
CA ASN A 343 7.41 -27.71 21.32
C ASN A 343 8.04 -29.10 21.42
N GLU A 344 9.19 -29.30 20.76
CA GLU A 344 9.92 -30.58 20.78
C GLU A 344 10.64 -30.86 22.11
N LYS A 345 10.90 -29.83 22.92
CA LYS A 345 11.69 -29.97 24.16
C LYS A 345 10.92 -29.73 25.44
N LEU A 346 9.86 -28.91 25.41
CA LEU A 346 9.20 -28.41 26.62
C LEU A 346 7.71 -28.71 26.65
N THR A 347 6.95 -28.36 25.61
CA THR A 347 5.47 -28.35 25.70
C THR A 347 4.79 -29.57 25.09
N PHE A 348 5.35 -30.17 24.03
CA PHE A 348 4.83 -31.37 23.35
C PHE A 348 3.34 -31.30 22.95
N LYS A 349 2.83 -30.10 22.64
CA LYS A 349 1.43 -29.89 22.26
C LYS A 349 1.20 -30.32 20.81
N PRO A 350 0.04 -30.93 20.48
CA PRO A 350 -0.32 -31.24 19.11
C PRO A 350 -0.46 -29.94 18.29
N VAL A 351 -0.03 -29.99 17.03
CA VAL A 351 -0.13 -28.84 16.14
C VAL A 351 -1.56 -28.72 15.63
N GLU A 352 -2.18 -27.56 15.87
CA GLU A 352 -3.52 -27.28 15.39
C GLU A 352 -3.48 -27.00 13.88
N SER A 353 -4.32 -27.69 13.11
CA SER A 353 -4.37 -27.60 11.65
C SER A 353 -5.71 -27.10 11.12
N ASP A 354 -6.76 -27.05 11.96
CA ASP A 354 -8.06 -26.56 11.54
C ASP A 354 -8.06 -25.03 11.43
N ILE A 355 -8.35 -24.52 10.23
CA ILE A 355 -8.40 -23.09 9.96
C ILE A 355 -9.52 -22.41 10.76
N ASN A 356 -10.63 -23.11 11.02
CA ASN A 356 -11.76 -22.50 11.72
C ASN A 356 -11.45 -22.26 13.20
N THR A 357 -10.77 -23.20 13.86
CA THR A 357 -10.30 -23.02 15.25
C THR A 357 -9.27 -21.91 15.35
N LEU A 358 -8.33 -21.83 14.40
CA LEU A 358 -7.35 -20.74 14.32
C LEU A 358 -8.00 -19.38 14.09
N LYS A 359 -9.02 -19.30 13.22
CA LYS A 359 -9.77 -18.05 12.97
C LYS A 359 -10.61 -17.61 14.18
N ALA A 360 -11.14 -18.56 14.96
CA ALA A 360 -11.90 -18.24 16.16
C ALA A 360 -11.06 -17.53 17.24
N LYS A 361 -9.72 -17.67 17.19
CA LYS A 361 -8.78 -17.00 18.08
C LYS A 361 -8.41 -15.58 17.63
N LEU A 362 -8.77 -15.18 16.41
CA LEU A 362 -8.45 -13.85 15.91
C LEU A 362 -9.31 -12.78 16.60
N PRO A 363 -8.73 -11.65 17.03
CA PRO A 363 -9.48 -10.56 17.63
C PRO A 363 -10.34 -9.82 16.59
N SER A 364 -11.29 -9.03 17.07
CA SER A 364 -12.03 -8.10 16.21
C SER A 364 -11.10 -7.03 15.63
N GLY A 365 -11.24 -6.79 14.33
CA GLY A 365 -10.48 -5.78 13.63
C GLY A 365 -10.83 -4.37 14.09
N ILE A 366 -9.83 -3.49 14.09
CA ILE A 366 -10.00 -2.06 14.32
C ILE A 366 -9.54 -1.33 13.06
N SER A 367 -10.41 -0.50 12.49
CA SER A 367 -10.04 0.41 11.42
C SER A 367 -10.34 1.85 11.82
N PRO A 368 -9.35 2.75 11.81
CA PRO A 368 -9.61 4.16 12.06
C PRO A 368 -10.56 4.72 11.01
N ASN A 369 -11.53 5.54 11.43
CA ASN A 369 -12.36 6.29 10.50
C ASN A 369 -11.49 7.39 9.88
N VAL A 370 -11.09 7.21 8.62
CA VAL A 370 -10.23 8.17 7.93
C VAL A 370 -11.09 9.19 7.20
N ILE A 371 -11.00 10.44 7.67
CA ILE A 371 -11.62 11.61 7.05
C ILE A 371 -10.51 12.44 6.38
N GLY A 372 -10.81 13.02 5.22
CA GLY A 372 -9.89 13.90 4.50
C GLY A 372 -9.73 15.25 5.19
N ILE A 373 -8.74 16.02 4.74
CA ILE A 373 -8.63 17.44 5.13
C ILE A 373 -9.77 18.19 4.43
N GLU A 374 -10.49 19.04 5.16
CA GLU A 374 -11.58 19.79 4.58
C GLU A 374 -11.05 20.86 3.59
N TRP A 375 -11.65 20.88 2.41
CA TRP A 375 -11.38 21.86 1.36
C TRP A 375 -12.53 22.86 1.26
N THR A 376 -12.19 24.12 1.02
CA THR A 376 -13.15 25.18 0.73
C THR A 376 -12.74 25.91 -0.55
N PHE A 377 -13.72 26.59 -1.15
CA PHE A 377 -13.49 27.48 -2.27
C PHE A 377 -13.75 28.90 -1.79
N GLU A 378 -12.69 29.69 -1.61
CA GLU A 378 -12.71 31.04 -1.06
C GLU A 378 -11.74 31.91 -1.87
N ASN A 379 -12.07 33.20 -2.06
CA ASN A 379 -11.21 34.14 -2.79
C ASN A 379 -10.78 33.68 -4.20
N GLY A 380 -11.65 32.93 -4.90
CA GLY A 380 -11.35 32.41 -6.24
C GLY A 380 -10.39 31.21 -6.28
N THR A 381 -9.98 30.68 -5.12
CA THR A 381 -9.03 29.56 -5.03
C THR A 381 -9.59 28.40 -4.22
N LEU A 382 -9.24 27.20 -4.64
CA LEU A 382 -9.54 25.97 -3.91
C LEU A 382 -8.38 25.67 -2.94
N GLN A 383 -8.65 25.72 -1.64
CA GLN A 383 -7.64 25.62 -0.59
C GLN A 383 -8.13 24.81 0.61
N THR A 384 -7.21 24.38 1.49
CA THR A 384 -7.58 23.71 2.73
C THR A 384 -7.98 24.74 3.80
N ILE A 385 -8.84 24.35 4.75
CA ILE A 385 -9.28 25.26 5.84
C ILE A 385 -8.10 25.75 6.71
N GLU A 386 -7.04 24.96 6.85
CA GLU A 386 -5.84 25.40 7.57
C GLU A 386 -5.14 26.55 6.85
N GLN A 387 -5.08 26.48 5.50
CA GLN A 387 -4.50 27.55 4.68
C GLN A 387 -5.41 28.79 4.65
N SER A 388 -6.73 28.62 4.61
CA SER A 388 -7.66 29.76 4.59
C SER A 388 -7.53 30.63 5.85
N LYS A 389 -7.36 29.99 7.02
CA LYS A 389 -7.11 30.67 8.31
C LYS A 389 -5.82 31.47 8.35
N GLU A 390 -4.76 30.98 7.71
CA GLU A 390 -3.48 31.70 7.61
C GLU A 390 -3.61 32.94 6.72
N THR A 391 -4.27 32.83 5.56
CA THR A 391 -4.53 33.97 4.67
C THR A 391 -5.43 35.04 5.30
N SER A 392 -6.42 34.67 6.11
CA SER A 392 -7.28 35.63 6.83
C SER A 392 -6.57 36.32 8.00
N ASN A 393 -5.51 35.73 8.55
CA ASN A 393 -4.69 36.36 9.59
C ASN A 393 -3.65 37.33 9.01
N THR A 394 -3.34 37.23 7.71
CA THR A 394 -2.45 38.18 7.02
C THR A 394 -3.16 39.38 6.40
N SER A 395 -4.50 39.48 6.46
CA SER A 395 -5.26 40.63 5.94
C SER A 395 -5.50 41.76 6.95
N TYR A 396 -4.74 41.78 8.05
CA TYR A 396 -4.67 42.91 8.99
C TYR A 396 -3.23 43.39 9.12
N PHE A 397 -2.73 44.09 8.10
CA PHE A 397 -1.69 45.11 8.23
C PHE A 397 -1.86 46.16 7.13
#